data_AF-A0A0N8T546-F1
#
_entry.id   AF-A0A0N8T546-F1
#
_cell.length_a   1.000
_cell.length_b   1.000
_cell.length_c   1.000
_cell.angle_alpha   90.00
_cell.angle_beta   90.00
_cell.angle_gamma   90.00
#
_symmetry.space_group_name_H-M   'P 1'
#
loop_
_entity.id
_entity.type
_entity.pdbx_description
1 polymer ?
#
loop_
_entity_poly.entity_id
_entity_poly.type
_entity_poly.pdbx_seq_one_letter_code
_entity_poly.pdbx_strand_id
1 'polypeptide(L)'
;MPFVFVPSPFCKPRIKVAMNDISAPEQYDLQTAALKVPPHSIEAEQAVLGGLMLDNNAWERVLDQVSDGDFYRHDHRLIFRAIAKLADQNSPIDVVTLAEQLDKEGQTSQVGGLGYLSELAKNTPS
;
A
#
# COMPACT_ATOMS: atom_id res chain seq x y z
N MET A 1 6.25 -54.89 21.13
CA MET A 1 6.64 -54.66 19.72
C MET A 1 7.99 -53.94 19.72
N PRO A 2 9.10 -54.64 19.45
CA PRO A 2 10.42 -54.02 19.44
C PRO A 2 10.75 -53.44 18.06
N PHE A 3 11.25 -52.20 18.06
CA PHE A 3 11.79 -51.52 16.89
C PHE A 3 13.11 -52.20 16.50
N VAL A 4 13.16 -52.88 15.36
CA VAL A 4 14.39 -53.47 14.84
C VAL A 4 15.11 -52.43 13.99
N PHE A 5 16.19 -51.90 14.54
CA PHE A 5 17.17 -51.07 13.85
C PHE A 5 18.07 -51.98 12.99
N VAL A 6 17.92 -51.91 11.67
CA VAL A 6 18.81 -52.61 10.72
C VAL A 6 19.79 -51.59 10.11
N PRO A 7 21.11 -51.72 10.31
CA PRO A 7 22.10 -50.83 9.72
C PRO A 7 22.33 -51.17 8.25
N SER A 8 22.16 -50.20 7.35
CA SER A 8 22.51 -50.39 5.94
C SER A 8 24.02 -50.17 5.70
N PRO A 9 24.67 -51.01 4.87
CA PRO A 9 26.10 -50.99 4.66
C PRO A 9 26.51 -49.83 3.74
N PHE A 10 27.44 -49.03 4.25
CA PHE A 10 28.27 -48.10 3.49
C PHE A 10 28.88 -48.80 2.26
N CYS A 11 28.47 -48.40 1.06
CA CYS A 11 29.25 -48.60 -0.16
C CYS A 11 29.50 -47.22 -0.79
N LYS A 12 30.72 -46.69 -0.58
CA LYS A 12 31.17 -45.41 -1.15
C LYS A 12 31.47 -45.58 -2.64
N PRO A 13 31.00 -44.70 -3.52
CA PRO A 13 31.72 -44.43 -4.76
C PRO A 13 32.80 -43.37 -4.48
N ARG A 14 34.07 -43.77 -4.67
CA ARG A 14 35.21 -42.86 -4.77
C ARG A 14 35.13 -42.15 -6.12
N ILE A 15 34.46 -41.01 -6.17
CA ILE A 15 34.48 -40.14 -7.35
C ILE A 15 35.89 -39.54 -7.43
N LYS A 16 36.69 -40.02 -8.40
CA LYS A 16 37.83 -39.26 -8.90
C LYS A 16 37.25 -38.08 -9.67
N VAL A 17 37.24 -36.91 -9.03
CA VAL A 17 37.01 -35.63 -9.69
C VAL A 17 38.20 -35.41 -10.63
N ALA A 18 37.97 -35.63 -11.92
CA ALA A 18 38.81 -35.09 -12.97
C ALA A 18 38.45 -33.61 -13.12
N MET A 19 39.46 -32.76 -13.07
CA MET A 19 39.35 -31.31 -13.18
C MET A 19 38.40 -30.86 -14.29
N ASN A 20 37.24 -30.31 -13.91
CA ASN A 20 36.67 -29.09 -14.48
C ASN A 20 35.47 -28.62 -13.62
N ASP A 21 35.73 -27.97 -12.47
CA ASP A 21 34.69 -27.59 -11.50
C ASP A 21 34.73 -26.09 -11.18
N ILE A 22 33.56 -25.44 -11.31
CA ILE A 22 32.97 -24.27 -10.62
C ILE A 22 31.80 -23.82 -11.53
N SER A 23 30.51 -23.73 -11.16
CA SER A 23 29.77 -24.00 -9.93
C SER A 23 28.25 -23.95 -10.24
N ALA A 24 27.52 -24.87 -9.62
CA ALA A 24 26.14 -24.82 -9.10
C ALA A 24 24.91 -24.49 -10.01
N PRO A 25 23.80 -25.24 -9.84
CA PRO A 25 22.52 -25.01 -10.52
C PRO A 25 21.61 -24.00 -9.79
N GLU A 26 20.78 -23.30 -10.57
CA GLU A 26 19.47 -22.71 -10.22
C GLU A 26 19.31 -22.15 -8.79
N GLN A 27 19.88 -20.96 -8.54
CA GLN A 27 19.44 -20.11 -7.44
C GLN A 27 18.17 -19.38 -7.89
N TYR A 28 16.98 -19.93 -7.57
CA TYR A 28 15.78 -19.10 -7.54
C TYR A 28 15.99 -18.04 -6.45
N ASP A 29 16.16 -16.78 -6.86
CA ASP A 29 16.33 -15.62 -5.98
C ASP A 29 15.10 -15.47 -5.05
N LEU A 30 15.12 -16.19 -3.93
CA LEU A 30 14.19 -16.00 -2.81
C LEU A 30 14.32 -14.58 -2.23
N GLN A 31 15.40 -13.87 -2.55
CA GLN A 31 15.68 -12.50 -2.13
C GLN A 31 14.74 -11.45 -2.77
N THR A 32 14.06 -11.75 -3.87
CA THR A 32 13.07 -10.84 -4.49
C THR A 32 11.63 -11.05 -3.99
N ALA A 33 11.37 -12.11 -3.20
CA ALA A 33 10.04 -12.41 -2.70
C ALA A 33 9.63 -11.58 -1.46
N ALA A 34 10.58 -10.88 -0.82
CA ALA A 34 10.35 -10.06 0.37
C ALA A 34 9.89 -8.62 0.09
N LEU A 35 9.69 -8.22 -1.18
CA LEU A 35 9.29 -6.86 -1.57
C LEU A 35 7.85 -6.78 -2.11
N LYS A 36 7.01 -7.75 -1.78
CA LYS A 36 5.62 -7.82 -2.27
C LYS A 36 4.63 -7.20 -1.28
N VAL A 37 5.03 -6.10 -0.66
CA VAL A 37 4.11 -5.06 -0.17
C VAL A 37 4.37 -3.88 -1.09
N PRO A 38 3.37 -3.38 -1.86
CA PRO A 38 3.58 -2.11 -2.57
C PRO A 38 4.05 -1.10 -1.51
N PRO A 39 5.16 -0.38 -1.71
CA PRO A 39 5.66 0.55 -0.71
C PRO A 39 4.55 1.57 -0.42
N HIS A 40 3.82 1.40 0.69
CA HIS A 40 2.78 2.33 1.11
C HIS A 40 3.47 3.63 1.50
N SER A 41 3.32 4.67 0.68
CA SER A 41 3.86 6.00 0.97
C SER A 41 2.74 6.88 1.49
N ILE A 42 2.84 7.23 2.77
CA ILE A 42 1.90 8.16 3.40
C ILE A 42 1.97 9.52 2.70
N GLU A 43 3.16 9.97 2.33
CA GLU A 43 3.35 11.23 1.61
C GLU A 43 2.63 11.22 0.25
N ALA A 44 2.67 10.10 -0.48
CA ALA A 44 1.94 9.96 -1.73
C ALA A 44 0.42 10.01 -1.51
N GLU A 45 -0.10 9.33 -0.48
CA GLU A 45 -1.52 9.41 -0.12
C GLU A 45 -1.92 10.86 0.21
N GLN A 46 -1.11 11.57 0.99
CA GLN A 46 -1.36 12.98 1.31
C GLN A 46 -1.36 13.88 0.08
N ALA A 47 -0.42 13.66 -0.85
CA ALA A 47 -0.34 14.41 -2.10
C ALA A 47 -1.56 14.15 -3.01
N VAL A 48 -2.07 12.92 -3.06
CA VAL A 48 -3.31 12.61 -3.80
C VAL A 48 -4.50 13.34 -3.18
N LEU A 49 -4.68 13.23 -1.86
CA LEU A 49 -5.81 13.86 -1.18
C LEU A 49 -5.77 15.38 -1.28
N GLY A 50 -4.62 16.00 -1.01
CA GLY A 50 -4.50 17.45 -1.13
C GLY A 50 -4.53 17.92 -2.60
N GLY A 51 -4.05 17.12 -3.55
CA GLY A 51 -4.19 17.39 -4.98
C GLY A 51 -5.65 17.47 -5.41
N LEU A 52 -6.50 16.54 -4.94
CA LEU A 52 -7.94 16.58 -5.17
C LEU A 52 -8.61 17.82 -4.55
N MET A 53 -8.10 18.30 -3.41
CA MET A 53 -8.58 19.53 -2.76
C MET A 53 -8.20 20.80 -3.53
N LEU A 54 -7.12 20.76 -4.33
CA LEU A 54 -6.62 21.90 -5.11
C LEU A 54 -7.18 21.92 -6.53
N ASP A 55 -7.30 20.76 -7.18
CA ASP A 55 -7.89 20.60 -8.51
C ASP A 55 -8.99 19.54 -8.49
N ASN A 56 -10.24 19.99 -8.41
CA ASN A 56 -11.40 19.10 -8.41
C ASN A 56 -11.55 18.36 -9.75
N ASN A 57 -10.98 18.86 -10.87
CA ASN A 57 -11.00 18.14 -12.14
C ASN A 57 -10.09 16.91 -12.14
N ALA A 58 -9.15 16.82 -11.19
CA ALA A 58 -8.31 15.64 -11.02
C ALA A 58 -9.13 14.43 -10.55
N TRP A 59 -10.31 14.63 -9.94
CA TRP A 59 -11.17 13.56 -9.46
C TRP A 59 -11.48 12.50 -10.53
N GLU A 60 -11.89 12.92 -11.72
CA GLU A 60 -12.22 12.03 -12.84
C GLU A 60 -11.05 11.15 -13.28
N ARG A 61 -9.81 11.62 -13.11
CA ARG A 61 -8.62 10.84 -13.46
C ARG A 61 -8.23 9.86 -12.34
N VAL A 62 -8.50 10.25 -11.10
CA VAL A 62 -8.12 9.50 -9.91
C VAL A 62 -9.11 8.36 -9.65
N LEU A 63 -10.42 8.54 -9.83
CA LEU A 63 -11.39 7.48 -9.51
C LEU A 63 -11.23 6.22 -10.38
N ASP A 64 -10.68 6.36 -11.60
CA ASP A 64 -10.41 5.24 -12.49
C ASP A 64 -9.20 4.39 -12.05
N GLN A 65 -8.32 4.95 -11.21
CA GLN A 65 -7.04 4.34 -10.85
C GLN A 65 -6.91 4.02 -9.36
N VAL A 66 -7.62 4.75 -8.51
CA VAL A 66 -7.48 4.70 -7.05
C VAL A 66 -8.86 4.55 -6.41
N SER A 67 -8.93 3.59 -5.50
CA SER A 67 -10.09 3.31 -4.65
C SER A 67 -9.79 3.66 -3.19
N ASP A 68 -10.82 3.75 -2.35
CA ASP A 68 -10.62 3.91 -0.91
C ASP A 68 -9.83 2.73 -0.30
N GLY A 69 -9.90 1.54 -0.89
CA GLY A 69 -9.14 0.37 -0.44
C GLY A 69 -7.62 0.51 -0.58
N ASP A 70 -7.14 1.42 -1.44
CA ASP A 70 -5.72 1.60 -1.74
C ASP A 70 -4.99 2.44 -0.68
N PHE A 71 -5.74 3.20 0.13
CA PHE A 71 -5.17 3.98 1.22
C PHE A 71 -4.91 3.10 2.44
N TYR A 72 -3.66 3.11 2.92
CA TYR A 72 -3.27 2.36 4.10
C TYR A 72 -3.88 2.96 5.38
N ARG A 73 -3.91 4.29 5.45
CA ARG A 73 -4.40 5.04 6.60
C ARG A 73 -5.92 5.11 6.65
N HIS A 74 -6.52 4.75 7.79
CA HIS A 74 -7.99 4.73 7.91
C HIS A 74 -8.61 6.12 7.77
N ASP A 75 -7.98 7.13 8.37
CA ASP A 75 -8.30 8.54 8.21
C ASP A 75 -8.30 8.96 6.73
N HIS A 76 -7.31 8.55 5.95
CA HIS A 76 -7.26 8.85 4.52
C HIS A 76 -8.40 8.18 3.74
N ARG A 77 -8.75 6.93 4.09
CA ARG A 77 -9.91 6.23 3.52
C ARG A 77 -11.21 6.99 3.75
N LEU A 78 -11.40 7.51 4.96
CA LEU A 78 -12.58 8.30 5.30
C LEU A 78 -12.62 9.61 4.50
N ILE A 79 -11.48 10.29 4.36
CA ILE A 79 -11.38 11.51 3.57
C ILE A 79 -11.71 11.22 2.10
N PHE A 80 -11.08 10.21 1.50
CA PHE A 80 -11.35 9.85 0.10
C PHE A 80 -12.82 9.49 -0.15
N ARG A 81 -13.45 8.75 0.79
CA ARG A 81 -14.88 8.44 0.71
C ARG A 81 -15.76 9.69 0.79
N ALA A 82 -15.40 10.66 1.64
CA ALA A 82 -16.10 11.93 1.72
C ALA A 82 -15.94 12.75 0.42
N ILE A 83 -14.74 12.75 -0.17
CA ILE A 83 -14.48 13.33 -1.49
C ILE A 83 -15.40 12.71 -2.56
N ALA A 84 -15.45 11.38 -2.62
CA ALA A 84 -16.30 10.67 -3.57
C ALA A 84 -17.78 11.05 -3.46
N LYS A 85 -18.28 11.20 -2.22
CA LYS A 85 -19.67 11.63 -1.97
C LYS A 85 -19.92 13.07 -2.42
N LEU A 86 -18.99 13.98 -2.17
CA LEU A 86 -19.11 15.37 -2.62
C LEU A 86 -19.07 15.46 -4.15
N ALA A 87 -18.20 14.67 -4.79
CA ALA A 87 -18.12 14.59 -6.24
C ALA A 87 -19.43 14.06 -6.86
N ASP A 88 -20.03 13.00 -6.31
CA ASP A 88 -21.33 12.46 -6.73
C ASP A 88 -22.45 13.52 -6.61
N GLN A 89 -22.38 14.33 -5.56
CA GLN A 89 -23.31 15.46 -5.33
C GLN A 89 -22.97 16.71 -6.16
N ASN A 90 -21.98 16.66 -7.06
CA ASN A 90 -21.46 17.83 -7.80
C ASN A 90 -21.14 19.02 -6.89
N SER A 91 -20.67 18.74 -5.67
CA SER A 91 -20.28 19.72 -4.68
C SER A 91 -18.77 19.99 -4.75
N PRO A 92 -18.32 21.20 -4.39
CA PRO A 92 -16.90 21.53 -4.38
C PRO A 92 -16.14 20.65 -3.38
N ILE A 93 -14.94 20.22 -3.78
CA ILE A 93 -14.08 19.35 -2.98
C ILE A 93 -12.98 20.24 -2.39
N ASP A 94 -13.34 21.13 -1.47
CA ASP A 94 -12.40 21.98 -0.74
C ASP A 94 -12.37 21.62 0.76
N VAL A 95 -11.39 22.14 1.49
CA VAL A 95 -11.16 21.82 2.91
C VAL A 95 -12.40 22.11 3.78
N VAL A 96 -13.12 23.21 3.52
CA VAL A 96 -14.29 23.61 4.32
C VAL A 96 -15.45 22.65 4.04
N THR A 97 -15.76 22.43 2.76
CA THR A 97 -16.86 21.54 2.35
C THR A 97 -16.62 20.09 2.80
N LEU A 98 -15.37 19.62 2.72
CA LEU A 98 -14.98 18.31 3.26
C LEU A 98 -15.15 18.21 4.78
N ALA A 99 -14.75 19.24 5.51
CA ALA A 99 -14.90 19.25 6.96
C ALA A 99 -16.39 19.21 7.36
N GLU A 100 -17.24 19.97 6.66
CA GLU A 100 -18.70 19.91 6.89
C GLU A 100 -19.27 18.53 6.57
N GLN A 101 -18.82 17.90 5.49
CA GLN A 101 -19.28 16.56 5.13
C GLN A 101 -18.85 15.51 6.16
N LEU A 102 -17.61 15.58 6.64
CA LEU A 102 -17.11 14.68 7.68
C LEU A 102 -17.79 14.92 9.04
N ASP A 103 -18.19 16.16 9.32
CA ASP A 103 -18.93 16.52 10.54
C ASP A 103 -20.35 15.96 10.51
N LYS A 104 -21.05 16.09 9.38
CA LYS A 104 -22.36 15.45 9.13
C LYS A 104 -22.31 13.93 9.33
N GLU A 105 -21.17 13.30 9.03
CA GLU A 105 -20.96 11.85 9.20
C GLU A 105 -20.44 11.46 10.59
N GLY A 106 -20.12 12.43 11.47
CA GLY A 106 -19.53 12.17 12.78
C GLY A 106 -18.11 11.61 12.70
N GLN A 107 -17.40 11.88 11.61
CA GLN A 107 -16.06 11.35 11.31
C GLN A 107 -14.94 12.36 11.49
N THR A 108 -15.25 13.64 11.72
CA THR A 108 -14.27 14.74 11.93
C THR A 108 -13.19 14.39 12.95
N SER A 109 -13.55 13.77 14.07
CA SER A 109 -12.60 13.37 15.11
C SER A 109 -11.67 12.22 14.68
N GLN A 110 -12.13 11.37 13.75
CA GLN A 110 -11.37 10.20 13.28
C GLN A 110 -10.32 10.60 12.24
N VAL A 111 -10.56 11.68 11.50
CA VAL A 111 -9.64 12.19 10.46
C VAL A 111 -8.59 13.18 11.01
N GLY A 112 -8.59 13.48 12.31
CA GLY A 112 -7.71 14.49 12.90
C GLY A 112 -8.23 15.93 12.85
N GLY A 113 -9.50 16.12 12.44
CA GLY A 113 -10.18 17.41 12.39
C GLY A 113 -9.74 18.35 11.28
N LEU A 114 -10.26 19.57 11.32
CA LEU A 114 -10.01 20.60 10.31
C LEU A 114 -8.51 20.94 10.14
N GLY A 115 -7.75 20.86 11.23
CA GLY A 115 -6.30 21.14 11.21
C GLY A 115 -5.56 20.19 10.27
N TYR A 116 -5.91 18.90 10.29
CA TYR A 116 -5.28 17.91 9.43
C TYR A 116 -5.65 18.08 7.95
N LEU A 117 -6.92 18.33 7.65
CA LEU A 117 -7.37 18.63 6.27
C LEU A 117 -6.65 19.87 5.71
N SER A 118 -6.47 20.89 6.54
CA SER A 118 -5.73 22.10 6.17
C SER A 118 -4.25 21.83 5.91
N GLU A 119 -3.65 20.85 6.61
CA GLU A 119 -2.28 20.42 6.41
C GLU A 119 -2.12 19.65 5.09
N LEU A 120 -3.04 18.74 4.77
CA LEU A 120 -3.06 18.00 3.50
C LEU A 120 -3.07 18.94 2.29
N ALA A 121 -3.94 19.95 2.32
CA ALA A 121 -4.03 20.93 1.24
C ALA A 121 -2.75 21.77 1.07
N LYS A 122 -1.96 21.98 2.15
CA LYS A 122 -0.73 22.77 2.14
C LYS A 122 0.51 21.96 1.75
N ASN A 123 0.57 20.70 2.16
CA ASN A 123 1.74 19.85 1.97
C ASN A 123 1.78 19.16 0.59
N THR A 124 0.83 19.47 -0.29
CA THR A 124 0.80 18.92 -1.65
C THR A 124 1.73 19.72 -2.57
N PRO A 125 2.79 19.09 -3.15
CA PRO A 125 3.61 19.74 -4.16
C PRO A 125 2.76 19.97 -5.42
N SER A 126 2.79 21.19 -5.96
CA SER A 126 2.09 21.58 -7.20
C SER A 126 3.00 21.52 -8.43
#